data_AF-A0A972AF28-F1
#
_entry.id   AF-A0A972AF28-F1
#
_cell.length_a   1.000
_cell.length_b   1.000
_cell.length_c   1.000
_cell.angle_alpha   90.00
_cell.angle_beta   90.00
_cell.angle_gamma   90.00
#
_symmetry.space_group_name_H-M   'P 1'
#
loop_
_entity.id
_entity.type
_entity.pdbx_description
1 polymer ?
#
loop_
_entity_poly.entity_id
_entity_poly.type
_entity_poly.pdbx_seq_one_letter_code
_entity_poly.pdbx_strand_id
1 'polypeptide(L)'
;MKRFYISLAMLASVIAFSIYGHVTLYRNFERINEDLKQCVEALEKEDEQGVFEHLSKAEKTWDESKWLIGSVYSHQTKIEMRHLFLLIRELAESGDKENFKEKTEEMIAYIQTSIDSIAVRLYNIF
;
A
#
# COMPACT_ATOMS: atom_id res chain seq x y z
N MET A 1 -19.72 30.96 24.17
CA MET A 1 -20.15 29.55 24.03
C MET A 1 -20.20 29.06 22.59
N LYS A 2 -20.91 29.70 21.63
CA LYS A 2 -20.96 29.24 20.22
C LYS A 2 -19.58 29.00 19.58
N ARG A 3 -18.62 29.92 19.78
CA ARG A 3 -17.25 29.81 19.25
C ARG A 3 -16.49 28.59 19.80
N PHE A 4 -16.72 28.23 21.07
CA PHE A 4 -16.11 27.06 21.70
C PHE A 4 -16.60 25.75 21.06
N TYR A 5 -17.90 25.62 20.83
CA TYR A 5 -18.47 24.44 20.17
C TYR A 5 -18.01 24.30 18.71
N ILE A 6 -17.84 25.40 17.99
CA ILE A 6 -17.27 25.39 16.64
C ILE A 6 -15.82 24.89 16.67
N SER A 7 -14.99 25.40 17.58
CA SER A 7 -13.61 24.95 17.74
C SER A 7 -13.51 23.48 18.14
N LEU A 8 -14.40 23.01 19.03
CA LEU A 8 -14.47 21.60 19.43
C LEU A 8 -14.88 20.71 18.26
N ALA A 9 -15.86 21.14 17.44
CA ALA A 9 -16.28 20.40 16.26
C ALA A 9 -15.16 20.33 15.20
N MET A 10 -14.42 21.42 14.99
CA MET A 10 -13.26 21.42 14.08
C MET A 10 -12.18 20.44 14.56
N LEU A 11 -11.87 20.44 15.86
CA LEU A 11 -10.90 19.51 16.44
C LEU A 11 -11.35 18.05 16.26
N ALA A 12 -12.60 17.74 16.56
CA ALA A 12 -13.17 16.41 16.38
C ALA A 12 -13.10 15.95 14.92
N SER A 13 -13.42 16.84 13.96
CA SER A 13 -13.31 16.54 12.53
C SER A 13 -11.87 16.25 12.11
N VAL A 14 -10.90 17.04 12.56
CA VAL A 14 -9.47 16.82 12.23
C VAL A 14 -8.99 15.47 12.76
N ILE A 15 -9.36 15.12 13.99
CA ILE A 15 -9.03 13.81 14.59
C ILE A 15 -9.68 12.68 13.78
N ALA A 16 -10.97 12.81 13.45
CA ALA A 16 -11.69 11.81 12.67
C ALA A 16 -11.06 11.58 11.28
N PHE A 17 -10.69 12.66 10.57
CA PHE A 17 -9.99 12.55 9.28
C PHE A 17 -8.61 11.91 9.40
N SER A 18 -7.86 12.23 10.47
CA SER A 18 -6.55 11.63 10.72
C SER A 18 -6.64 10.12 10.95
N ILE A 19 -7.56 9.68 11.83
CA ILE A 19 -7.80 8.26 12.09
C ILE A 19 -8.27 7.55 10.82
N TYR A 20 -9.23 8.13 10.09
CA TYR A 20 -9.72 7.58 8.83
C TYR A 20 -8.61 7.39 7.80
N GLY A 21 -7.71 8.38 7.66
CA GLY A 21 -6.57 8.31 6.75
C GLY A 21 -5.62 7.16 7.09
N HIS A 22 -5.28 7.01 8.38
CA HIS A 22 -4.42 5.91 8.84
C HIS A 22 -5.05 4.54 8.64
N VAL A 23 -6.33 4.37 8.99
CA VAL A 23 -7.05 3.09 8.79
C VAL A 23 -7.18 2.75 7.31
N THR A 24 -7.47 3.73 6.47
CA THR A 24 -7.60 3.52 5.02
C THR A 24 -6.25 3.13 4.41
N LEU A 25 -5.17 3.82 4.78
CA LEU A 25 -3.83 3.48 4.30
C LEU A 25 -3.40 2.08 4.75
N TYR A 26 -3.64 1.73 6.02
CA TYR A 26 -3.37 0.40 6.56
C TYR A 26 -4.05 -0.70 5.72
N ARG A 27 -5.38 -0.58 5.52
CA ARG A 27 -6.16 -1.54 4.73
C ARG A 27 -5.71 -1.64 3.29
N ASN A 28 -5.32 -0.52 2.69
CA ASN A 28 -4.85 -0.52 1.31
C ASN A 28 -3.49 -1.21 1.19
N PHE A 29 -2.60 -1.03 2.16
CA PHE A 29 -1.34 -1.77 2.21
C PHE A 29 -1.55 -3.26 2.48
N GLU A 30 -2.48 -3.65 3.34
CA GLU A 30 -2.86 -5.06 3.50
C GLU A 30 -3.32 -5.67 2.17
N ARG A 31 -4.21 -5.00 1.45
CA ARG A 31 -4.68 -5.46 0.13
C ARG A 31 -3.55 -5.59 -0.89
N ILE A 32 -2.69 -4.58 -0.99
CA ILE A 32 -1.54 -4.64 -1.91
C ILE A 32 -0.63 -5.82 -1.54
N ASN A 33 -0.36 -6.02 -0.25
CA ASN A 33 0.46 -7.12 0.24
C ASN A 33 -0.15 -8.49 -0.11
N GLU A 34 -1.47 -8.64 0.07
CA GLU A 34 -2.21 -9.85 -0.30
C GLU A 34 -2.16 -10.10 -1.81
N ASP A 35 -2.43 -9.09 -2.64
CA ASP A 35 -2.38 -9.23 -4.10
C ASP A 35 -0.96 -9.58 -4.58
N LEU A 36 0.09 -8.98 -4.02
CA LEU A 36 1.47 -9.33 -4.38
C LEU A 36 1.84 -10.77 -3.96
N LYS A 37 1.36 -11.24 -2.80
CA LYS A 37 1.54 -12.65 -2.39
C LYS A 37 0.82 -13.59 -3.37
N GLN A 38 -0.38 -13.21 -3.83
CA GLN A 38 -1.11 -13.95 -4.85
C GLN A 38 -0.40 -13.94 -6.21
N CYS A 39 0.33 -12.87 -6.57
CA CYS A 39 1.21 -12.89 -7.75
C CYS A 39 2.29 -13.98 -7.65
N VAL A 40 2.97 -14.10 -6.50
CA VAL A 40 3.99 -15.14 -6.31
C VAL A 40 3.37 -16.53 -6.35
N GLU A 41 2.21 -16.72 -5.73
CA GLU A 41 1.49 -18.00 -5.75
C GLU A 41 1.02 -18.38 -7.17
N ALA A 42 0.53 -17.41 -7.96
CA ALA A 42 0.14 -17.63 -9.35
C ALA A 42 1.35 -17.98 -10.22
N LEU A 43 2.49 -17.31 -10.01
CA LEU A 43 3.74 -17.63 -10.69
C LEU A 43 4.18 -19.07 -10.44
N GLU A 44 4.11 -19.54 -9.19
CA GLU A 44 4.45 -20.92 -8.80
C GLU A 44 3.53 -21.97 -9.42
N LYS A 45 2.29 -21.59 -9.73
CA LYS A 45 1.30 -22.42 -10.43
C LYS A 45 1.39 -22.31 -11.96
N GLU A 46 2.37 -21.56 -12.48
CA GLU A 46 2.50 -21.21 -13.90
C GLU A 46 1.24 -20.51 -14.48
N ASP A 47 0.48 -19.83 -13.63
CA ASP A 47 -0.73 -19.09 -14.00
C ASP A 47 -0.39 -17.63 -14.35
N GLU A 48 0.03 -17.41 -15.59
CA GLU A 48 0.37 -16.08 -16.11
C GLU A 48 -0.82 -15.12 -16.02
N GLN A 49 -2.03 -15.60 -16.29
CA GLN A 49 -3.23 -14.75 -16.19
C GLN A 49 -3.46 -14.29 -14.75
N GLY A 50 -3.31 -15.18 -13.78
CA GLY A 50 -3.37 -14.87 -12.35
C GLY A 50 -2.33 -13.84 -11.93
N VAL A 51 -1.08 -13.96 -12.41
CA VAL A 51 -0.03 -12.97 -12.16
C VAL A 51 -0.46 -11.57 -12.61
N PHE A 52 -0.92 -11.42 -13.86
CA PHE A 52 -1.33 -10.12 -14.37
C PHE A 52 -2.59 -9.57 -13.71
N GLU A 53 -3.54 -10.43 -13.34
CA GLU A 53 -4.76 -10.05 -12.64
C GLU A 53 -4.44 -9.46 -11.27
N HIS A 54 -3.67 -10.19 -10.45
CA HIS A 54 -3.31 -9.75 -9.10
C HIS A 54 -2.39 -8.53 -9.12
N LEU A 55 -1.42 -8.48 -10.04
CA LEU A 55 -0.55 -7.32 -10.19
C LEU A 55 -1.36 -6.05 -10.54
N SER A 56 -2.38 -6.18 -11.38
CA SER A 56 -3.24 -5.05 -11.75
C SER A 56 -4.13 -4.58 -10.59
N LYS A 57 -4.59 -5.49 -9.72
CA LYS A 57 -5.30 -5.12 -8.48
C LYS A 57 -4.39 -4.38 -7.50
N ALA A 58 -3.16 -4.86 -7.33
CA ALA A 58 -2.15 -4.22 -6.50
C ALA A 58 -1.84 -2.80 -6.98
N GLU A 59 -1.60 -2.63 -8.28
CA GLU A 59 -1.33 -1.32 -8.89
C GLU A 59 -2.52 -0.37 -8.80
N LYS A 60 -3.74 -0.86 -9.04
CA LYS A 60 -4.95 -0.05 -8.89
C LYS A 60 -5.09 0.47 -7.47
N THR A 61 -4.90 -0.41 -6.49
CA THR A 61 -4.97 -0.05 -5.07
C THR A 61 -3.87 0.95 -4.70
N TRP A 62 -2.65 0.78 -5.22
CA TRP A 62 -1.56 1.75 -5.07
C TRP A 62 -1.95 3.12 -5.62
N ASP A 63 -2.47 3.17 -6.85
CA ASP A 63 -2.86 4.41 -7.53
C ASP A 63 -3.97 5.16 -6.80
N GLU A 64 -4.98 4.44 -6.30
CA GLU A 64 -6.06 4.99 -5.46
C GLU A 64 -5.54 5.50 -4.11
N SER A 65 -4.41 4.96 -3.62
CA SER A 65 -3.81 5.28 -2.32
C SER A 65 -2.74 6.38 -2.37
N LYS A 66 -2.28 6.81 -3.56
CA LYS A 66 -1.15 7.76 -3.72
C LYS A 66 -1.27 9.01 -2.85
N TRP A 67 -2.48 9.56 -2.73
CA TRP A 67 -2.73 10.78 -1.96
C TRP A 67 -2.54 10.56 -0.45
N LEU A 68 -2.90 9.39 0.08
CA LEU A 68 -2.69 9.00 1.48
C LEU A 68 -1.23 8.61 1.75
N ILE A 69 -0.60 7.90 0.82
CA ILE A 69 0.84 7.58 0.92
C ILE A 69 1.63 8.89 1.00
N GLY A 70 1.17 9.92 0.29
CA GLY A 70 1.69 11.29 0.32
C GLY A 70 1.74 11.96 1.69
N SER A 71 0.85 11.61 2.62
CA SER A 71 0.80 12.21 3.95
C SER A 71 1.68 11.49 4.98
N VAL A 72 2.14 10.27 4.67
CA VAL A 72 2.91 9.42 5.60
C VAL A 72 4.36 9.24 5.17
N TYR A 73 4.62 9.22 3.85
CA TYR A 73 5.95 8.93 3.30
C TYR A 73 6.60 10.15 2.64
N SER A 74 7.93 10.15 2.72
CA SER A 74 8.76 11.11 2.01
C SER A 74 8.53 11.04 0.50
N HIS A 75 8.84 12.12 -0.23
CA HIS A 75 8.77 12.12 -1.68
C HIS A 75 9.66 11.04 -2.31
N GLN A 76 10.86 10.86 -1.75
CA GLN A 76 11.83 9.86 -2.18
C GLN A 76 11.28 8.44 -2.04
N THR A 77 10.76 8.09 -0.87
CA THR A 77 10.18 6.76 -0.61
C THR A 77 9.03 6.43 -1.58
N LYS A 78 8.19 7.42 -1.91
CA LYS A 78 7.10 7.23 -2.88
C LYS A 78 7.61 6.90 -4.28
N ILE A 79 8.69 7.56 -4.69
CA ILE A 79 9.34 7.35 -5.98
C ILE A 79 9.95 5.94 -6.01
N GLU A 80 10.67 5.54 -4.96
CA GLU A 80 11.28 4.21 -4.85
C GLU A 80 10.25 3.09 -4.94
N MET A 81 9.19 3.15 -4.13
CA MET A 81 8.11 2.16 -4.16
C MET A 81 7.40 2.12 -5.52
N ARG A 82 7.23 3.28 -6.18
CA ARG A 82 6.66 3.34 -7.53
C ARG A 82 7.58 2.69 -8.56
N HIS A 83 8.88 2.94 -8.49
CA HIS A 83 9.84 2.31 -9.39
C HIS A 83 9.87 0.79 -9.22
N LEU A 84 9.83 0.30 -7.98
CA LEU A 84 9.78 -1.13 -7.72
C LEU A 84 8.52 -1.77 -8.32
N PHE A 85 7.35 -1.11 -8.19
CA PHE A 85 6.11 -1.55 -8.84
C PHE A 85 6.24 -1.64 -10.37
N LEU A 86 6.80 -0.60 -11.00
CA LEU A 86 6.97 -0.56 -12.46
C LEU A 86 7.96 -1.64 -12.93
N LEU A 87 9.03 -1.87 -12.17
CA LEU A 87 9.98 -2.93 -12.45
C LEU A 87 9.31 -4.31 -12.37
N ILE A 88 8.50 -4.57 -11.35
CA ILE A 88 7.74 -5.83 -11.24
C ILE A 88 6.85 -6.04 -12.46
N ARG A 89 6.18 -5.00 -12.96
CA ARG A 89 5.37 -5.07 -14.18
C ARG A 89 6.20 -5.40 -15.41
N GLU A 90 7.32 -4.71 -15.61
CA GLU A 90 8.23 -4.97 -16.72
C GLU A 90 8.77 -6.40 -16.71
N LEU A 91 9.10 -6.93 -15.53
CA LEU A 91 9.56 -8.31 -15.34
C LEU A 91 8.46 -9.35 -15.63
N ALA A 92 7.21 -9.05 -15.26
CA ALA A 92 6.07 -9.90 -15.62
C ALA A 92 5.85 -9.92 -17.14
N GLU A 93 5.95 -8.77 -17.80
CA GLU A 93 5.76 -8.64 -19.26
C GLU A 93 6.91 -9.27 -20.07
N SER A 94 8.15 -9.22 -19.56
CA SER A 94 9.31 -9.82 -20.20
C SER A 94 9.39 -11.34 -20.01
N GLY A 95 8.61 -11.90 -19.08
CA GLY A 95 8.65 -13.31 -18.71
C GLY A 95 9.86 -13.69 -17.85
N ASP A 96 10.56 -12.71 -17.26
CA ASP A 96 11.67 -12.94 -16.34
C ASP A 96 11.17 -13.36 -14.96
N LYS A 97 10.81 -14.65 -14.85
CA LYS A 97 10.17 -15.22 -13.66
C LYS A 97 11.04 -15.15 -12.40
N GLU A 98 12.35 -15.27 -12.52
CA GLU A 98 13.27 -15.28 -11.38
C GLU A 98 13.36 -13.88 -10.74
N ASN A 99 13.68 -12.87 -11.56
CA ASN A 99 13.75 -11.49 -11.08
C ASN A 99 12.36 -10.97 -10.68
N PHE A 100 11.30 -11.38 -11.39
CA PHE A 100 9.93 -11.04 -11.00
C PHE A 100 9.62 -11.50 -9.57
N LYS A 101 9.94 -12.76 -9.24
CA LYS A 101 9.71 -13.30 -7.90
C LYS A 101 10.52 -12.54 -6.85
N GLU A 102 11.82 -12.35 -7.07
CA GLU A 102 12.70 -11.62 -6.14
C GLU A 102 12.16 -10.22 -5.85
N LYS A 103 11.83 -9.44 -6.90
CA LYS A 103 11.36 -8.06 -6.74
C LYS A 103 9.96 -7.96 -6.15
N THR A 104 9.10 -8.95 -6.42
CA THR A 104 7.78 -9.02 -5.77
C THR A 104 7.93 -9.31 -4.28
N GLU A 105 8.81 -10.22 -3.88
CA GLU A 105 9.12 -10.53 -2.48
C GLU A 105 9.77 -9.34 -1.75
N GLU A 106 10.66 -8.60 -2.42
CA GLU A 106 11.24 -7.35 -1.91
C GLU A 106 10.13 -6.32 -1.61
N MET A 107 9.18 -6.15 -2.53
CA MET A 107 8.07 -5.22 -2.35
C MET A 107 7.10 -5.68 -1.24
N ILE A 108 6.83 -6.98 -1.13
CA ILE A 108 6.05 -7.57 -0.03
C ILE A 108 6.71 -7.23 1.32
N ALA A 109 8.02 -7.42 1.45
CA ALA A 109 8.74 -7.12 2.69
C ALA A 109 8.69 -5.62 3.04
N TYR A 110 8.81 -4.75 2.02
CA TYR A 110 8.71 -3.31 2.18
C TYR A 110 7.30 -2.89 2.67
N ILE A 111 6.26 -3.44 2.05
CA ILE A 111 4.88 -3.16 2.44
C ILE A 111 4.57 -3.75 3.81
N GLN A 112 5.06 -4.94 4.15
CA GLN A 112 4.87 -5.52 5.47
C GLN A 112 5.48 -4.63 6.57
N THR A 113 6.70 -4.15 6.36
CA THR A 113 7.34 -3.18 7.28
C THR A 113 6.49 -1.92 7.46
N SER A 114 5.85 -1.48 6.38
CA SER A 114 4.94 -0.34 6.38
C SER A 114 3.64 -0.61 7.15
N ILE A 115 3.03 -1.78 6.97
CA ILE A 115 1.85 -2.25 7.72
C ILE A 115 2.14 -2.26 9.21
N ASP A 116 3.26 -2.87 9.61
CA ASP A 116 3.64 -3.01 11.02
C ASP A 116 3.86 -1.64 11.68
N SER A 117 4.51 -0.72 10.98
CA SER A 117 4.73 0.67 11.42
C SER A 117 3.41 1.43 11.61
N ILE A 118 2.44 1.26 10.70
CA ILE A 118 1.13 1.91 10.80
C ILE A 118 0.29 1.25 11.92
N ALA A 119 0.33 -0.07 12.07
CA ALA A 119 -0.38 -0.81 13.10
C ALA A 119 0.01 -0.34 14.50
N VAL A 120 1.33 -0.22 14.77
CA VAL A 120 1.83 0.30 16.06
C VAL A 120 1.28 1.70 16.35
N ARG A 121 1.15 2.56 15.33
CA ARG A 121 0.55 3.90 15.51
C ARG A 121 -0.94 3.84 15.81
N LEU A 122 -1.69 2.91 15.22
CA LEU A 122 -3.11 2.72 15.52
C LEU A 122 -3.33 2.24 16.97
N TYR A 123 -2.50 1.31 17.46
CA TYR A 123 -2.54 0.86 18.86
C TYR A 123 -2.22 1.96 19.87
N ASN A 124 -1.49 3.01 19.48
CA ASN A 124 -1.23 4.15 20.35
C ASN A 124 -2.38 5.19 20.36
N ILE A 125 -3.37 5.04 19.48
CA ILE A 125 -4.53 5.95 19.37
C ILE A 125 -5.74 5.41 20.14
N PHE A 126 -5.85 4.08 20.30
CA PHE A 126 -6.94 3.38 21.00
C PHE A 126 -6.47 2.79 22.32
#